data_AF-A0A9W6DUI1-F1
#
_entry.id   AF-A0A9W6DUI1-F1
#
_cell.length_a   1.000
_cell.length_b   1.000
_cell.length_c   1.000
_cell.angle_alpha   90.00
_cell.angle_beta   90.00
_cell.angle_gamma   90.00
#
_symmetry.space_group_name_H-M   'P 1'
#
loop_
_entity.id
_entity.type
_entity.pdbx_description
1 polymer ?
#
loop_
_entity_poly.entity_id
_entity_poly.type
_entity_poly.pdbx_seq_one_letter_code
_entity_poly.pdbx_strand_id
1 'polypeptide(L)'
;MSPGSNVQLEQKQYLLPYFESSVAVLSTIGVCLTGISLWAIAITRFSPLHAVPLCTSIACAVANGLCYYAFYTASAPLPEAIASVFADIFWLLQEAGLPLYSYQILVHMLHGRARCFYKSIFWTALSMVGVIRVTIATMRAIQILDGSVPFARAINFLHIGYFSSIAIAETYSSVLLIGFLWKAYRMALIVSSMRPVLKYLLWSTEIRLSTLCLVGIVRAATYPFQLVEQHAVNIPNQIDRFVYSLECLFPVLLIIDIVVPKDRGASELHKIISVSSRDVYHPRHSLPSPPDSLSSAPPVPDEQWTKGITTPEATDLTVNSRGHDTQPQQV
;
A
#
# COMPACT_ATOMS: atom_id res chain seq x y z
N MET A 1 -3.48 47.40 -29.67
CA MET A 1 -2.32 46.91 -28.90
C MET A 1 -2.75 46.82 -27.45
N SER A 2 -2.95 45.60 -26.95
CA SER A 2 -3.49 45.36 -25.61
C SER A 2 -2.35 45.41 -24.59
N PRO A 3 -2.46 46.19 -23.49
CA PRO A 3 -1.40 46.32 -22.48
C PRO A 3 -1.07 45.00 -21.74
N GLY A 4 -1.87 43.93 -21.93
CA GLY A 4 -1.61 42.61 -21.35
C GLY A 4 -0.53 41.78 -22.04
N SER A 5 -0.14 42.09 -23.29
CA SER A 5 0.92 41.33 -23.98
C SER A 5 2.31 41.63 -23.45
N ASN A 6 2.54 42.87 -22.98
CA ASN A 6 3.86 43.31 -22.53
C ASN A 6 4.21 42.77 -21.13
N VAL A 7 3.22 42.54 -20.28
CA VAL A 7 3.43 41.95 -18.94
C VAL A 7 3.77 40.45 -19.03
N GLN A 8 3.12 39.70 -19.94
CA GLN A 8 3.51 38.30 -20.19
C GLN A 8 4.88 38.17 -20.86
N LEU A 9 5.27 39.15 -21.70
CA LEU A 9 6.60 39.20 -22.31
C LEU A 9 7.70 39.57 -21.32
N GLU A 10 7.47 40.52 -20.40
CA GLU A 10 8.44 40.84 -19.33
C GLU A 10 8.56 39.72 -18.30
N GLN A 11 7.47 39.01 -17.96
CA GLN A 11 7.51 37.90 -17.01
C GLN A 11 8.18 36.65 -17.59
N LYS A 12 8.24 36.50 -18.92
CA LYS A 12 9.03 35.47 -19.62
C LYS A 12 10.56 35.73 -19.58
N GLN A 13 11.02 36.89 -19.08
CA GLN A 13 12.42 37.29 -19.17
C GLN A 13 13.30 36.82 -17.98
N TYR A 14 12.70 36.25 -16.93
CA TYR A 14 13.42 35.54 -15.86
C TYR A 14 13.21 34.03 -16.02
N LEU A 15 13.97 33.43 -16.94
CA LEU A 15 14.01 31.97 -17.08
C LEU A 15 14.62 31.38 -15.80
N LEU A 16 13.79 30.90 -14.87
CA LEU A 16 14.28 30.24 -13.66
C LEU A 16 15.09 29.02 -14.08
N PRO A 17 16.41 28.96 -13.82
CA PRO A 17 17.23 27.82 -14.19
C PRO A 17 16.65 26.52 -13.62
N TYR A 18 16.71 25.43 -14.40
CA TYR A 18 16.08 24.16 -14.03
C TYR A 18 16.38 23.73 -12.60
N PHE A 19 17.66 23.70 -12.23
CA PHE A 19 18.11 23.26 -10.91
C PHE A 19 17.78 24.21 -9.76
N GLU A 20 17.33 25.43 -10.02
CA GLU A 20 16.81 26.35 -9.01
C GLU A 20 15.31 26.16 -8.78
N SER A 21 14.63 25.38 -9.64
CA SER A 21 13.22 25.06 -9.49
C SER A 21 12.99 23.86 -8.56
N SER A 22 11.89 23.90 -7.80
CA SER A 22 11.44 22.74 -7.00
C SER A 22 11.14 21.51 -7.87
N VAL A 23 10.77 21.73 -9.13
CA VAL A 23 10.47 20.70 -10.12
C VAL A 23 11.71 19.84 -10.42
N ALA A 24 12.90 20.43 -10.49
CA ALA A 24 14.14 19.67 -10.67
C ALA A 24 14.47 18.78 -9.48
N VAL A 25 14.22 19.27 -8.26
CA VAL A 25 14.39 18.45 -7.03
C VAL A 25 13.49 17.22 -7.08
N LEU A 26 12.22 17.40 -7.43
CA LEU A 26 11.24 16.31 -7.57
C LEU A 26 11.63 15.33 -8.68
N SER A 27 12.09 15.84 -9.82
CA SER A 27 12.62 14.98 -10.89
C SER A 27 13.82 14.17 -10.42
N THR A 28 14.73 14.78 -9.65
CA THR A 28 15.92 14.12 -9.10
C THR A 28 15.53 13.02 -8.11
N ILE A 29 14.53 13.27 -7.25
CA ILE A 29 13.96 12.25 -6.36
C ILE A 29 13.48 11.04 -7.19
N GLY A 30 12.71 11.28 -8.26
CA GLY A 30 12.24 10.21 -9.15
C GLY A 30 13.38 9.39 -9.78
N VAL A 31 14.46 10.04 -10.25
CA VAL A 31 15.64 9.36 -10.79
C VAL A 31 16.33 8.52 -9.73
N CYS A 32 16.57 9.07 -8.54
CA CYS A 32 17.19 8.35 -7.43
C CYS A 32 16.38 7.11 -7.03
N LEU A 33 15.06 7.25 -6.87
CA LEU A 33 14.19 6.14 -6.48
C LEU A 33 14.04 5.09 -7.58
N THR A 34 14.16 5.48 -8.85
CA THR A 34 14.27 4.53 -9.97
C THR A 34 15.52 3.67 -9.80
N GLY A 35 16.68 4.28 -9.53
CA GLY A 35 17.93 3.57 -9.26
C GLY A 35 17.83 2.62 -8.05
N ILE A 36 17.26 3.10 -6.94
CA ILE A 36 17.05 2.28 -5.73
C ILE A 36 16.08 1.13 -6.02
N SER A 37 15.02 1.34 -6.82
CA SER A 37 14.08 0.28 -7.22
C SER A 37 14.76 -0.80 -8.06
N LEU A 38 15.61 -0.41 -9.02
CA LEU A 38 16.42 -1.35 -9.80
C LEU A 38 17.40 -2.13 -8.91
N TRP A 39 18.00 -1.46 -7.93
CA TRP A 39 18.88 -2.12 -6.98
C TRP A 39 18.13 -3.14 -6.09
N ALA A 40 16.94 -2.78 -5.62
CA ALA A 40 16.06 -3.69 -4.88
C ALA A 40 15.69 -4.93 -5.73
N ILE A 41 15.39 -4.76 -7.02
CA ILE A 41 15.16 -5.87 -7.97
C ILE A 41 16.38 -6.78 -8.06
N ALA A 42 17.58 -6.21 -8.17
CA ALA A 42 18.82 -6.98 -8.26
C ALA A 42 19.07 -7.85 -7.01
N ILE A 43 18.73 -7.35 -5.82
CA ILE A 43 18.94 -8.08 -4.55
C ILE A 43 17.85 -9.15 -4.32
N THR A 44 16.59 -8.88 -4.68
CA THR A 44 15.44 -9.70 -4.22
C THR A 44 14.79 -10.57 -5.31
N ARG A 45 15.20 -10.42 -6.57
CA ARG A 45 14.56 -10.89 -7.82
C ARG A 45 13.28 -10.14 -8.15
N PHE A 46 13.05 -9.94 -9.45
CA PHE A 46 11.88 -9.21 -9.96
C PHE A 46 10.57 -9.90 -9.57
N SER A 47 9.62 -9.11 -9.07
CA SER A 47 8.23 -9.52 -8.89
C SER A 47 7.29 -8.38 -9.32
N PRO A 48 6.00 -8.64 -9.57
CA PRO A 48 5.03 -7.60 -9.88
C PRO A 48 4.94 -6.48 -8.82
N LEU A 49 5.33 -6.75 -7.57
CA LEU A 49 5.38 -5.73 -6.51
C LEU A 49 6.46 -4.68 -6.76
N HIS A 50 7.58 -5.05 -7.39
CA HIS A 50 8.68 -4.15 -7.71
C HIS A 50 8.36 -3.22 -8.86
N ALA A 51 7.45 -3.62 -9.75
CA ALA A 51 7.01 -2.79 -10.86
C ALA A 51 6.36 -1.50 -10.36
N VAL A 52 5.67 -1.52 -9.21
CA VAL A 52 4.97 -0.34 -8.68
C VAL A 52 5.96 0.79 -8.32
N PRO A 53 6.89 0.63 -7.35
CA PRO A 53 7.83 1.69 -7.01
C PRO A 53 8.75 2.06 -8.18
N LEU A 54 9.08 1.13 -9.08
CA LEU A 54 9.87 1.43 -10.26
C LEU A 54 9.11 2.34 -11.24
N CYS A 55 7.89 1.97 -11.63
CA CYS A 55 7.09 2.73 -12.59
C CYS A 55 6.69 4.10 -12.02
N THR A 56 6.29 4.19 -10.76
CA THR A 56 5.92 5.48 -10.15
C THR A 56 7.12 6.41 -9.99
N SER A 57 8.33 5.87 -9.75
CA SER A 57 9.57 6.66 -9.69
C SER A 57 10.00 7.19 -11.06
N ILE A 58 9.90 6.37 -12.11
CA ILE A 58 10.16 6.80 -13.49
C ILE A 58 9.16 7.88 -13.88
N ALA A 59 7.88 7.65 -13.59
CA ALA A 59 6.82 8.60 -13.87
C ALA A 59 7.02 9.92 -13.12
N CYS A 60 7.47 9.88 -11.86
CA CYS A 60 7.85 11.06 -11.08
C CYS A 60 8.94 11.89 -11.80
N ALA A 61 10.00 11.23 -12.26
CA ALA A 61 11.10 11.90 -12.94
C ALA A 61 10.63 12.59 -14.23
N VAL A 62 9.92 11.85 -15.08
CA VAL A 62 9.46 12.34 -16.38
C VAL A 62 8.39 13.43 -16.25
N ALA A 63 7.40 13.24 -15.36
CA ALA A 63 6.33 14.22 -15.14
C ALA A 63 6.91 15.58 -14.73
N ASN A 64 7.84 15.59 -13.78
CA ASN A 64 8.45 16.82 -13.31
C ASN A 64 9.36 17.45 -14.38
N GLY A 65 10.19 16.68 -15.08
CA GLY A 65 10.99 17.23 -16.20
C GLY A 65 10.12 17.90 -17.28
N LEU A 66 9.02 17.26 -17.67
CA LEU A 66 8.08 17.79 -18.66
C LEU A 66 7.27 18.99 -18.13
N CYS A 67 6.91 19.00 -16.84
CA CYS A 67 6.29 20.15 -16.19
C CYS A 67 7.18 21.39 -16.26
N TYR A 68 8.48 21.24 -16.01
CA TYR A 68 9.41 22.34 -16.16
C TYR A 68 9.40 22.87 -17.60
N TYR A 69 9.49 21.97 -18.58
CA TYR A 69 9.44 22.37 -19.98
C TYR A 69 8.14 23.11 -20.33
N ALA A 70 6.99 22.60 -19.90
CA ALA A 70 5.68 23.15 -20.24
C ALA A 70 5.38 24.52 -19.60
N PHE A 71 5.89 24.80 -18.40
CA PHE A 71 5.47 25.97 -17.61
C PHE A 71 6.60 26.93 -17.24
N TYR A 72 7.87 26.54 -17.38
CA TYR A 72 9.03 27.35 -16.97
C TYR A 72 9.97 27.68 -18.12
N THR A 73 9.75 27.12 -19.32
CA THR A 73 10.50 27.51 -20.52
C THR A 73 9.71 28.49 -21.37
N ALA A 74 10.40 29.36 -22.12
CA ALA A 74 9.78 30.23 -23.10
C ALA A 74 9.79 29.55 -24.48
N SER A 75 8.99 28.50 -24.64
CA SER A 75 8.88 27.75 -25.90
C SER A 75 7.66 28.21 -26.71
N ALA A 76 7.46 27.63 -27.89
CA ALA A 76 6.22 27.80 -28.66
C ALA A 76 5.05 27.08 -27.95
N PRO A 77 3.80 27.57 -28.07
CA PRO A 77 2.66 27.06 -27.31
C PRO A 77 2.31 25.60 -27.63
N LEU A 78 2.56 25.14 -28.86
CA LEU A 78 2.28 23.76 -29.25
C LEU A 78 3.19 22.75 -28.53
N PRO A 79 4.54 22.88 -28.55
CA PRO A 79 5.43 22.07 -27.71
C PRO A 79 5.10 22.11 -26.21
N GLU A 80 4.73 23.27 -25.67
CA GLU A 80 4.35 23.42 -24.25
C GLU A 80 3.08 22.64 -23.93
N ALA A 81 2.05 22.72 -24.79
CA ALA A 81 0.82 21.96 -24.64
C ALA A 81 1.05 20.44 -24.72
N ILE A 82 1.88 19.99 -25.66
CA ILE A 82 2.24 18.57 -25.78
C ILE A 82 2.93 18.09 -24.51
N ALA A 83 3.95 18.82 -24.03
CA ALA A 83 4.65 18.48 -22.80
C ALA A 83 3.74 18.48 -21.57
N SER A 84 2.79 19.42 -21.49
CA SER A 84 1.80 19.49 -20.42
C SER A 84 0.92 18.23 -20.38
N VAL A 85 0.42 17.78 -21.54
CA VAL A 85 -0.41 16.56 -21.63
C VAL A 85 0.37 15.32 -21.19
N PHE A 86 1.62 15.17 -21.66
CA PHE A 86 2.45 14.04 -21.23
C PHE A 86 2.79 14.11 -19.74
N ALA A 87 3.09 15.31 -19.21
CA ALA A 87 3.30 15.49 -17.78
C ALA A 87 2.09 15.02 -16.96
N ASP A 88 0.87 15.33 -17.40
CA ASP A 88 -0.36 14.87 -16.73
C ASP A 88 -0.57 13.35 -16.78
N ILE A 89 -0.18 12.69 -17.87
CA ILE A 89 -0.21 11.22 -17.95
C ILE A 89 0.80 10.60 -16.97
N PHE A 90 2.02 11.14 -16.90
CA PHE A 90 3.03 10.62 -15.98
C PHE A 90 2.70 10.95 -14.52
N TRP A 91 2.10 12.09 -14.22
CA TRP A 91 1.57 12.37 -12.88
C TRP A 91 0.46 11.41 -12.47
N LEU A 92 -0.45 11.06 -13.39
CA LEU A 92 -1.45 10.02 -13.13
C LEU A 92 -0.77 8.70 -12.75
N LEU A 93 0.23 8.27 -13.52
CA LEU A 93 0.97 7.05 -13.23
C LEU A 93 1.72 7.13 -11.89
N GLN A 94 2.29 8.29 -11.56
CA GLN A 94 3.02 8.48 -10.32
C GLN A 94 2.11 8.47 -9.09
N GLU A 95 1.01 9.21 -9.10
CA GLU A 95 0.14 9.39 -7.93
C GLU A 95 -0.86 8.23 -7.81
N ALA A 96 -1.60 7.93 -8.89
CA ALA A 96 -2.58 6.85 -8.91
C ALA A 96 -1.96 5.45 -9.07
N GLY A 97 -0.65 5.38 -9.32
CA GLY A 97 0.10 4.13 -9.32
C GLY A 97 0.42 3.61 -7.91
N LEU A 98 0.51 4.48 -6.89
CA LEU A 98 0.84 4.05 -5.52
C LEU A 98 -0.17 3.04 -4.94
N PRO A 99 -1.50 3.26 -5.07
CA PRO A 99 -2.49 2.29 -4.59
C PRO A 99 -2.41 0.92 -5.29
N LEU A 100 -1.76 0.81 -6.46
CA LEU A 100 -1.56 -0.47 -7.12
C LEU A 100 -0.70 -1.42 -6.28
N TYR A 101 0.16 -0.90 -5.40
CA TYR A 101 0.92 -1.73 -4.48
C TYR A 101 -0.01 -2.52 -3.55
N SER A 102 -0.93 -1.82 -2.87
CA SER A 102 -1.96 -2.42 -2.04
C SER A 102 -2.81 -3.43 -2.83
N TYR A 103 -3.19 -3.07 -4.06
CA TYR A 103 -3.94 -3.95 -4.96
C TYR A 103 -3.21 -5.25 -5.28
N GLN A 104 -1.91 -5.18 -5.60
CA GLN A 104 -1.12 -6.37 -5.93
C GLN A 104 -1.03 -7.33 -4.75
N ILE A 105 -0.93 -6.84 -3.51
CA ILE A 105 -0.95 -7.70 -2.33
C ILE A 105 -2.33 -8.30 -2.12
N LEU A 106 -3.37 -7.45 -2.14
CA LEU A 106 -4.72 -7.83 -1.74
C LEU A 106 -5.40 -8.77 -2.75
N VAL A 107 -5.09 -8.64 -4.04
CA VAL A 107 -5.63 -9.52 -5.08
C VAL A 107 -5.13 -10.97 -4.96
N HIS A 108 -3.97 -11.17 -4.33
CA HIS A 108 -3.42 -12.49 -4.02
C HIS A 108 -3.87 -13.03 -2.65
N MET A 109 -4.29 -12.15 -1.73
CA MET A 109 -4.77 -12.53 -0.39
C MET A 109 -6.28 -12.79 -0.33
N LEU A 110 -7.08 -12.05 -1.11
CA LEU A 110 -8.54 -12.21 -1.15
C LEU A 110 -8.95 -13.38 -2.06
N HIS A 111 -9.98 -14.12 -1.67
CA HIS A 111 -10.54 -15.24 -2.46
C HIS A 111 -12.05 -15.09 -2.70
N GLY A 112 -12.52 -15.75 -3.77
CA GLY A 112 -13.94 -15.87 -4.09
C GLY A 112 -14.63 -14.52 -4.34
N ARG A 113 -15.81 -14.35 -3.74
CA ARG A 113 -16.66 -13.16 -3.94
C ARG A 113 -16.01 -11.87 -3.45
N ALA A 114 -15.27 -11.92 -2.33
CA ALA A 114 -14.61 -10.74 -1.76
C ALA A 114 -13.54 -10.16 -2.71
N ARG A 115 -12.78 -11.02 -3.41
CA ARG A 115 -11.84 -10.57 -4.44
C ARG A 115 -12.53 -9.88 -5.61
N CYS A 116 -13.69 -10.40 -6.03
CA CYS A 116 -14.47 -9.80 -7.11
C CYS A 116 -14.97 -8.40 -6.74
N PHE A 117 -15.58 -8.26 -5.56
CA PHE A 117 -16.04 -6.96 -5.05
C PHE A 117 -14.89 -5.96 -4.91
N TYR A 118 -13.77 -6.37 -4.31
CA TYR A 118 -12.59 -5.53 -4.16
C TYR A 118 -12.07 -5.03 -5.50
N LYS A 119 -11.86 -5.95 -6.47
CA LYS A 119 -11.40 -5.58 -7.81
C LYS A 119 -12.35 -4.58 -8.47
N SER A 120 -13.65 -4.82 -8.41
CA SER A 120 -14.64 -3.93 -9.02
C SER A 120 -14.55 -2.52 -8.44
N ILE A 121 -14.62 -2.38 -7.11
CA ILE A 121 -14.59 -1.07 -6.44
C ILE A 121 -13.26 -0.35 -6.73
N PHE A 122 -12.14 -1.06 -6.62
CA PHE A 122 -10.82 -0.49 -6.85
C PHE A 122 -10.66 0.04 -8.28
N TRP A 123 -11.01 -0.76 -9.29
CA TRP A 123 -10.87 -0.34 -10.69
C TRP A 123 -11.89 0.73 -11.09
N THR A 124 -13.10 0.73 -10.52
CA THR A 124 -14.05 1.83 -10.72
C THR A 124 -13.50 3.14 -10.16
N ALA A 125 -12.95 3.14 -8.94
CA ALA A 125 -12.32 4.32 -8.36
C ALA A 125 -11.12 4.80 -9.20
N LEU A 126 -10.25 3.88 -9.62
CA LEU A 126 -9.08 4.22 -10.44
C LEU A 126 -9.45 4.72 -11.85
N SER A 127 -10.50 4.17 -12.45
CA SER A 127 -11.04 4.65 -13.73
C SER A 127 -11.58 6.07 -13.59
N MET A 128 -12.25 6.39 -12.49
CA MET A 128 -12.75 7.73 -12.21
C MET A 128 -11.60 8.74 -12.09
N VAL A 129 -10.54 8.37 -11.38
CA VAL A 129 -9.28 9.15 -11.28
C VAL A 129 -8.69 9.42 -12.67
N GLY A 130 -8.66 8.41 -13.54
CA GLY A 130 -8.19 8.54 -14.92
C GLY A 130 -9.02 9.55 -15.75
N VAL A 131 -10.35 9.44 -15.70
CA VAL A 131 -11.26 10.36 -16.41
C VAL A 131 -11.08 11.81 -15.93
N ILE A 132 -10.99 12.01 -14.61
CA ILE A 132 -10.73 13.33 -14.03
C ILE A 132 -9.40 13.90 -14.55
N ARG A 133 -8.34 13.08 -14.59
CA ARG A 133 -7.02 13.54 -15.08
C ARG A 133 -7.03 13.91 -16.56
N VAL A 134 -7.67 13.10 -17.40
CA VAL A 134 -7.82 13.43 -18.83
C VAL A 134 -8.53 14.76 -19.00
N THR A 135 -9.58 15.01 -18.21
CA THR A 135 -10.32 16.28 -18.23
C THR A 135 -9.43 17.46 -17.85
N ILE A 136 -8.62 17.32 -16.78
CA ILE A 136 -7.65 18.33 -16.35
C ILE A 136 -6.61 18.60 -17.46
N ALA A 137 -6.04 17.55 -18.05
CA ALA A 137 -5.03 17.66 -19.10
C ALA A 137 -5.58 18.39 -20.34
N THR A 138 -6.80 18.06 -20.77
CA THR A 138 -7.46 18.75 -21.89
C THR A 138 -7.71 20.22 -21.58
N MET A 139 -8.23 20.55 -20.38
CA MET A 139 -8.46 21.95 -19.99
C MET A 139 -7.16 22.76 -19.97
N ARG A 140 -6.05 22.18 -19.46
CA ARG A 140 -4.73 22.83 -19.47
C ARG A 140 -4.17 23.02 -20.88
N ALA A 141 -4.27 22.00 -21.73
CA ALA A 141 -3.81 22.10 -23.11
C ALA A 141 -4.54 23.21 -23.88
N ILE A 142 -5.86 23.32 -23.72
CA ILE A 142 -6.67 24.41 -24.30
C ILE A 142 -6.21 25.77 -23.74
N GLN A 143 -5.97 25.86 -22.43
CA GLN A 143 -5.50 27.09 -21.79
C GLN A 143 -4.15 27.57 -22.35
N ILE A 144 -3.22 26.65 -22.63
CA ILE A 144 -1.91 26.97 -23.22
C ILE A 144 -2.03 27.40 -24.69
N LEU A 145 -2.90 26.74 -25.47
CA LEU A 145 -3.05 26.99 -26.91
C LEU A 145 -3.86 28.24 -27.24
N ASP A 146 -5.00 28.43 -26.58
CA ASP A 146 -5.96 29.49 -26.91
C ASP A 146 -5.82 30.74 -26.04
N GLY A 147 -5.08 30.65 -24.92
CA GLY A 147 -4.92 31.75 -23.96
C GLY A 147 -6.23 32.25 -23.34
N SER A 148 -7.32 31.49 -23.48
CA SER A 148 -8.69 31.89 -23.14
C SER A 148 -9.13 31.46 -21.72
N VAL A 149 -10.23 32.09 -21.26
CA VAL A 149 -11.02 31.98 -20.01
C VAL A 149 -10.47 31.10 -18.87
N PRO A 150 -10.41 31.60 -17.61
CA PRO A 150 -9.82 30.84 -16.50
C PRO A 150 -10.66 29.62 -16.10
N PHE A 151 -10.36 28.45 -16.67
CA PHE A 151 -10.85 27.14 -16.20
C PHE A 151 -10.32 26.76 -14.81
N ALA A 152 -9.49 27.60 -14.20
CA ALA A 152 -8.80 27.36 -12.93
C ALA A 152 -9.72 26.87 -11.82
N ARG A 153 -10.92 27.46 -11.66
CA ARG A 153 -11.87 27.04 -10.63
C ARG A 153 -12.38 25.61 -10.89
N ALA A 154 -12.71 25.28 -12.13
CA ALA A 154 -13.14 23.94 -12.51
C ALA A 154 -12.01 22.93 -12.35
N ILE A 155 -10.79 23.29 -12.77
CA ILE A 155 -9.57 22.49 -12.58
C ILE A 155 -9.33 22.20 -11.09
N ASN A 156 -9.48 23.20 -10.21
CA ASN A 156 -9.28 23.01 -8.78
C ASN A 156 -10.31 22.04 -8.18
N PHE A 157 -11.59 22.15 -8.54
CA PHE A 157 -12.61 21.19 -8.10
C PHE A 157 -12.35 19.77 -8.62
N LEU A 158 -11.88 19.63 -9.86
CA LEU A 158 -11.47 18.34 -10.42
C LEU A 158 -10.31 17.73 -9.63
N HIS A 159 -9.31 18.53 -9.22
CA HIS A 159 -8.21 18.04 -8.39
C HIS A 159 -8.68 17.56 -7.00
N ILE A 160 -9.63 18.25 -6.37
CA ILE A 160 -10.21 17.81 -5.09
C ILE A 160 -10.84 16.42 -5.24
N GLY A 161 -11.63 16.21 -6.30
CA GLY A 161 -12.23 14.92 -6.62
C GLY A 161 -11.17 13.85 -6.91
N TYR A 162 -10.13 14.21 -7.67
CA TYR A 162 -9.00 13.34 -8.00
C TYR A 162 -8.29 12.82 -6.74
N PHE A 163 -7.81 13.71 -5.86
CA PHE A 163 -7.08 13.30 -4.65
C PHE A 163 -7.98 12.55 -3.66
N SER A 164 -9.24 12.98 -3.53
CA SER A 164 -10.21 12.31 -2.67
C SER A 164 -10.49 10.87 -3.13
N SER A 165 -10.56 10.64 -4.45
CA SER A 165 -10.79 9.31 -5.02
C SER A 165 -9.60 8.37 -4.81
N ILE A 166 -8.38 8.88 -4.97
CA ILE A 166 -7.15 8.14 -4.65
C ILE A 166 -7.11 7.78 -3.16
N ALA A 167 -7.41 8.75 -2.28
CA ALA A 167 -7.43 8.55 -0.84
C ALA A 167 -8.45 7.49 -0.41
N ILE A 168 -9.65 7.49 -1.02
CA ILE A 168 -10.69 6.47 -0.77
C ILE A 168 -10.20 5.09 -1.22
N ALA A 169 -9.63 4.98 -2.42
CA ALA A 169 -9.12 3.70 -2.95
C ALA A 169 -8.03 3.11 -2.05
N GLU A 170 -7.11 3.96 -1.57
CA GLU A 170 -6.04 3.53 -0.67
C GLU A 170 -6.55 3.20 0.74
N THR A 171 -7.47 4.00 1.28
CA THR A 171 -8.08 3.77 2.60
C THR A 171 -8.81 2.43 2.61
N TYR A 172 -9.64 2.19 1.60
CA TYR A 172 -10.36 0.93 1.45
C TYR A 172 -9.40 -0.26 1.34
N SER A 173 -8.35 -0.15 0.52
CA SER A 173 -7.35 -1.21 0.35
C SER A 173 -6.55 -1.48 1.63
N SER A 174 -6.16 -0.43 2.35
CA SER A 174 -5.39 -0.51 3.58
C SER A 174 -6.19 -1.11 4.74
N VAL A 175 -7.47 -0.73 4.91
CA VAL A 175 -8.34 -1.32 5.94
C VAL A 175 -8.47 -2.83 5.76
N LEU A 176 -8.66 -3.29 4.52
CA LEU A 176 -8.72 -4.71 4.22
C LEU A 176 -7.38 -5.42 4.49
N LEU A 177 -6.26 -4.78 4.11
CA LEU A 177 -4.93 -5.35 4.30
C LEU A 177 -4.56 -5.45 5.79
N ILE A 178 -4.80 -4.40 6.57
CA ILE A 178 -4.60 -4.38 8.03
C ILE A 178 -5.44 -5.48 8.69
N GLY A 179 -6.72 -5.59 8.31
CA GLY A 179 -7.61 -6.62 8.85
C GLY A 179 -7.10 -8.04 8.56
N PHE A 180 -6.53 -8.28 7.38
CA PHE A 180 -5.94 -9.57 7.04
C PHE A 180 -4.63 -9.83 7.79
N LEU A 181 -3.69 -8.87 7.79
CA LEU A 181 -2.40 -8.97 8.48
C LEU A 181 -2.57 -9.16 9.99
N TRP A 182 -3.55 -8.48 10.59
CA TRP A 182 -3.89 -8.64 12.01
C TRP A 182 -4.37 -10.06 12.34
N LYS A 183 -5.27 -10.62 11.52
CA LYS A 183 -5.72 -12.01 11.68
C LYS A 183 -4.56 -13.00 11.56
N ALA A 184 -3.72 -12.84 10.53
CA ALA A 184 -2.53 -13.66 10.34
C ALA A 184 -1.54 -13.54 11.52
N TYR A 185 -1.32 -12.33 12.02
CA TYR A 185 -0.47 -12.07 13.19
C TYR A 185 -1.01 -12.76 14.46
N ARG A 186 -2.34 -12.74 14.68
CA ARG A 186 -2.96 -13.44 15.82
C ARG A 186 -2.88 -14.96 15.69
N MET A 187 -2.94 -15.52 14.49
CA MET A 187 -2.80 -16.97 14.27
C MET A 187 -1.36 -17.45 14.37
N ALA A 188 -0.38 -16.61 14.04
CA ALA A 188 1.04 -16.92 14.12
C ALA A 188 1.58 -17.07 15.56
N LEU A 189 0.77 -16.77 16.59
CA LEU A 189 1.14 -16.84 18.02
C LEU A 189 1.57 -18.23 18.50
N ILE A 190 1.27 -19.29 17.75
CA ILE A 190 1.37 -20.65 18.27
C ILE A 190 2.77 -21.29 18.00
N VAL A 191 3.47 -21.03 16.88
CA VAL A 191 4.81 -21.64 16.60
C VAL A 191 5.76 -20.81 15.67
N SER A 192 5.35 -19.68 15.07
CA SER A 192 6.04 -19.21 13.84
C SER A 192 7.12 -18.13 14.03
N SER A 193 8.30 -18.35 13.42
CA SER A 193 9.38 -17.37 13.22
C SER A 193 8.99 -16.13 12.38
N MET A 194 7.78 -16.12 11.81
CA MET A 194 7.27 -15.04 10.94
C MET A 194 6.52 -13.92 11.68
N ARG A 195 6.25 -14.08 12.98
CA ARG A 195 5.63 -13.04 13.82
C ARG A 195 6.30 -11.66 13.69
N PRO A 196 7.63 -11.50 13.72
CA PRO A 196 8.28 -10.19 13.53
C PRO A 196 8.06 -9.61 12.13
N VAL A 197 8.00 -10.44 11.08
CA VAL A 197 7.77 -9.99 9.69
C VAL A 197 6.34 -9.50 9.52
N LEU A 198 5.35 -10.25 10.03
CA LEU A 198 3.95 -9.84 9.99
C LEU A 198 3.69 -8.57 10.80
N LYS A 199 4.32 -8.44 11.97
CA LYS A 199 4.27 -7.20 12.78
C LYS A 199 4.83 -6.01 11.99
N TYR A 200 5.97 -6.21 11.31
CA TYR A 200 6.58 -5.18 10.47
C TYR A 200 5.65 -4.75 9.31
N LEU A 201 5.12 -5.70 8.55
CA LEU A 201 4.21 -5.42 7.43
C LEU A 201 2.90 -4.74 7.88
N LEU A 202 2.37 -5.14 9.04
CA LEU A 202 1.20 -4.51 9.64
C LEU A 202 1.50 -3.03 9.95
N TRP A 203 2.60 -2.78 10.67
CA TRP A 203 3.00 -1.42 11.04
C TRP A 203 3.33 -0.55 9.83
N SER A 204 4.00 -1.10 8.81
CA SER A 204 4.28 -0.39 7.57
C SER A 204 3.01 -0.06 6.80
N THR A 205 2.02 -0.97 6.78
CA THR A 205 0.71 -0.71 6.17
C THR A 205 -0.04 0.40 6.92
N GLU A 206 0.06 0.45 8.25
CA GLU A 206 -0.52 1.55 9.06
C GLU A 206 0.16 2.89 8.77
N ILE A 207 1.49 2.91 8.63
CA ILE A 207 2.25 4.10 8.24
C ILE A 207 1.86 4.55 6.84
N ARG A 208 1.77 3.61 5.87
CA ARG A 208 1.32 3.88 4.50
C ARG A 208 -0.06 4.52 4.48
N LEU A 209 -1.03 3.93 5.19
CA LEU A 209 -2.37 4.47 5.28
C LEU A 209 -2.37 5.87 5.86
N SER A 210 -1.67 6.06 6.98
CA SER A 210 -1.63 7.35 7.68
C SER A 210 -0.99 8.45 6.83
N THR A 211 0.10 8.13 6.13
CA THR A 211 0.83 9.08 5.28
C THR A 211 0.04 9.41 4.00
N LEU A 212 -0.50 8.43 3.28
CA LEU A 212 -1.29 8.68 2.07
C LEU A 212 -2.63 9.36 2.37
N CYS A 213 -3.26 9.05 3.51
CA CYS A 213 -4.46 9.75 3.97
C CYS A 213 -4.15 11.21 4.31
N LEU A 214 -3.08 11.47 5.06
CA LEU A 214 -2.64 12.84 5.38
C LEU A 214 -2.32 13.63 4.11
N VAL A 215 -1.59 13.03 3.17
CA VAL A 215 -1.30 13.63 1.85
C VAL A 215 -2.60 13.98 1.13
N GLY A 216 -3.52 13.01 0.99
CA GLY A 216 -4.79 13.23 0.31
C GLY A 216 -5.64 14.35 0.93
N ILE A 217 -5.72 14.41 2.26
CA ILE A 217 -6.46 15.45 3.00
C ILE A 217 -5.82 16.82 2.78
N VAL A 218 -4.50 16.94 2.94
CA VAL A 218 -3.83 18.24 2.80
C VAL A 218 -3.94 18.75 1.36
N ARG A 219 -3.74 17.89 0.36
CA ARG A 219 -3.91 18.29 -1.05
C ARG A 219 -5.37 18.65 -1.35
N ALA A 220 -6.36 17.87 -0.91
CA ALA A 220 -7.76 18.24 -1.08
C ALA A 220 -8.11 19.59 -0.39
N ALA A 221 -7.50 19.89 0.75
CA ALA A 221 -7.74 21.12 1.50
C ALA A 221 -7.05 22.35 0.91
N THR A 222 -5.90 22.21 0.24
CA THR A 222 -5.15 23.34 -0.33
C THR A 222 -5.72 23.81 -1.67
N TYR A 223 -6.20 22.90 -2.51
CA TYR A 223 -6.70 23.19 -3.87
C TYR A 223 -7.83 24.24 -3.98
N PRO A 224 -8.80 24.35 -3.04
CA PRO A 224 -9.78 25.44 -3.02
C PRO A 224 -9.15 26.84 -2.94
N PHE A 225 -7.95 26.95 -2.36
CA PHE A 225 -7.27 28.21 -2.07
C PHE A 225 -6.11 28.51 -3.03
N GLN A 226 -5.85 27.64 -4.00
CA GLN A 226 -4.81 27.86 -5.02
C GLN A 226 -5.29 28.89 -6.05
N LEU A 227 -4.50 29.94 -6.27
CA LEU A 227 -4.70 30.83 -7.43
C LEU A 227 -4.20 30.14 -8.70
N VAL A 228 -4.69 30.64 -9.84
CA VAL A 228 -4.67 30.06 -11.19
C VAL A 228 -3.29 29.64 -11.74
N GLU A 229 -2.18 30.01 -11.11
CA GLU A 229 -0.84 29.74 -11.62
C GLU A 229 -0.21 28.52 -10.93
N GLN A 230 0.28 27.56 -11.72
CA GLN A 230 1.05 26.39 -11.24
C GLN A 230 2.43 26.77 -10.66
N HIS A 231 2.76 28.06 -10.64
CA HIS A 231 3.90 28.58 -9.92
C HIS A 231 3.62 28.62 -8.41
N ALA A 232 4.63 28.28 -7.61
CA ALA A 232 4.56 28.26 -6.15
C ALA A 232 4.61 29.66 -5.52
N VAL A 233 3.79 30.60 -6.03
CA VAL A 233 3.77 32.00 -5.61
C VAL A 233 3.01 32.17 -4.29
N ASN A 234 1.96 31.36 -4.07
CA ASN A 234 1.10 31.46 -2.89
C ASN A 234 1.33 30.33 -1.87
N ILE A 235 1.05 30.62 -0.59
CA ILE A 235 1.20 29.68 0.53
C ILE A 235 0.49 28.33 0.27
N PRO A 236 -0.76 28.27 -0.25
CA PRO A 236 -1.40 26.98 -0.55
C PRO A 236 -0.71 26.16 -1.64
N ASN A 237 -0.10 26.82 -2.64
CA ASN A 237 0.69 26.14 -3.68
C ASN A 237 2.00 25.59 -3.09
N GLN A 238 2.64 26.32 -2.16
CA GLN A 238 3.86 25.86 -1.49
C GLN A 238 3.60 24.66 -0.57
N ILE A 239 2.50 24.68 0.18
CA ILE A 239 2.10 23.56 1.04
C ILE A 239 1.78 22.33 0.18
N ASP A 240 0.99 22.49 -0.89
CA ASP A 240 0.72 21.38 -1.81
C ASP A 240 2.01 20.82 -2.43
N ARG A 241 2.93 21.68 -2.86
CA ARG A 241 4.22 21.23 -3.42
C ARG A 241 5.06 20.48 -2.39
N PHE A 242 5.07 20.92 -1.13
CA PHE A 242 5.74 20.22 -0.04
C PHE A 242 5.13 18.83 0.20
N VAL A 243 3.80 18.75 0.33
CA VAL A 243 3.09 17.48 0.52
C VAL A 243 3.27 16.54 -0.67
N TYR A 244 3.24 17.07 -1.89
CA TYR A 244 3.57 16.34 -3.11
C TYR A 244 5.02 15.81 -3.10
N SER A 245 5.96 16.56 -2.51
CA SER A 245 7.35 16.09 -2.36
C SER A 245 7.45 14.91 -1.39
N LEU A 246 6.67 14.91 -0.31
CA LEU A 246 6.54 13.77 0.59
C LEU A 246 5.92 12.55 -0.11
N GLU A 247 4.90 12.77 -0.96
CA GLU A 247 4.29 11.73 -1.79
C GLU A 247 5.28 11.15 -2.81
N CYS A 248 6.16 11.98 -3.39
CA CYS A 248 7.21 11.51 -4.30
C CYS A 248 8.25 10.61 -3.60
N LEU A 249 8.43 10.75 -2.28
CA LEU A 249 9.29 9.88 -1.47
C LEU A 249 8.58 8.59 -1.04
N PHE A 250 7.27 8.49 -1.24
CA PHE A 250 6.48 7.34 -0.83
C PHE A 250 6.98 5.98 -1.37
N PRO A 251 7.51 5.86 -2.61
CA PRO A 251 8.10 4.61 -3.10
C PRO A 251 9.20 4.02 -2.20
N VAL A 252 9.86 4.82 -1.36
CA VAL A 252 10.81 4.32 -0.35
C VAL A 252 10.15 3.29 0.56
N LEU A 253 8.95 3.58 1.08
CA LEU A 253 8.24 2.65 1.96
C LEU A 253 7.90 1.34 1.24
N LEU A 254 7.50 1.43 -0.03
CA LEU A 254 7.20 0.25 -0.85
C LEU A 254 8.44 -0.62 -1.08
N ILE A 255 9.60 0.01 -1.33
CA ILE A 255 10.86 -0.70 -1.52
C ILE A 255 11.28 -1.42 -0.23
N ILE A 256 11.18 -0.75 0.92
CA ILE A 256 11.52 -1.36 2.21
C ILE A 256 10.57 -2.53 2.51
N ASP A 257 9.26 -2.38 2.24
CA ASP A 257 8.27 -3.45 2.39
C ASP A 257 8.57 -4.68 1.54
N ILE A 258 9.22 -4.51 0.39
CA ILE A 258 9.61 -5.61 -0.49
C ILE A 258 10.91 -6.28 0.01
N VAL A 259 11.90 -5.50 0.44
CA VAL A 259 13.24 -5.99 0.78
C VAL A 259 13.26 -6.68 2.14
N VAL A 260 12.62 -6.09 3.17
CA VAL A 260 12.70 -6.57 4.56
C VAL A 260 12.15 -8.00 4.77
N PRO A 261 10.98 -8.37 4.21
CA PRO A 261 10.46 -9.74 4.35
C PRO A 261 11.31 -10.79 3.64
N LYS A 262 12.03 -10.40 2.57
CA LYS A 262 12.87 -11.32 1.80
C LYS A 262 14.11 -11.74 2.59
N ASP A 263 14.74 -10.78 3.25
CA ASP A 263 15.92 -11.00 4.09
C ASP A 263 15.62 -11.91 5.29
N ARG A 264 14.38 -11.85 5.82
CA ARG A 264 13.94 -12.64 6.98
C ARG A 264 13.34 -14.01 6.66
N GLY A 265 13.52 -14.55 5.44
CA GLY A 265 13.14 -15.92 5.10
C GLY A 265 11.74 -16.09 4.49
N ALA A 266 11.48 -15.44 3.36
CA ALA A 266 10.19 -15.44 2.63
C ALA A 266 9.62 -16.80 2.15
N SER A 267 10.34 -17.93 2.31
CA SER A 267 9.86 -19.26 1.90
C SER A 267 8.62 -19.73 2.69
N GLU A 268 8.41 -19.22 3.90
CA GLU A 268 7.32 -19.65 4.79
C GLU A 268 6.07 -18.75 4.71
N LEU A 269 6.20 -17.51 4.22
CA LEU A 269 5.07 -16.56 4.07
C LEU A 269 4.05 -17.04 3.03
N HIS A 270 4.52 -17.60 1.91
CA HIS A 270 3.65 -18.15 0.86
C HIS A 270 2.88 -19.39 1.33
N LYS A 271 3.48 -20.21 2.21
CA LYS A 271 2.82 -21.38 2.82
C LYS A 271 1.70 -20.95 3.76
N ILE A 272 1.91 -19.96 4.63
CA ILE A 272 0.89 -19.54 5.61
C ILE A 272 -0.24 -18.74 4.96
N ILE A 273 0.02 -17.90 3.94
CA ILE A 273 -1.06 -17.25 3.16
C ILE A 273 -1.99 -18.30 2.55
N SER A 274 -1.44 -19.44 2.11
CA SER A 274 -2.25 -20.55 1.59
C SER A 274 -3.04 -21.32 2.67
N VAL A 275 -2.53 -21.39 3.91
CA VAL A 275 -3.14 -22.11 5.04
C VAL A 275 -4.20 -21.27 5.75
N SER A 276 -3.89 -20.01 6.09
CA SER A 276 -4.86 -19.08 6.71
C SER A 276 -6.07 -18.80 5.81
N SER A 277 -5.96 -19.04 4.51
CA SER A 277 -7.06 -18.94 3.54
C SER A 277 -8.01 -20.15 3.57
N ARG A 278 -7.53 -21.34 3.99
CA ARG A 278 -8.38 -22.55 4.11
C ARG A 278 -9.29 -22.52 5.34
N ASP A 279 -8.82 -21.98 6.46
CA ASP A 279 -9.59 -21.97 7.71
C ASP A 279 -10.75 -20.96 7.72
N VAL A 280 -10.77 -20.01 6.79
CA VAL A 280 -11.87 -19.03 6.66
C VAL A 280 -13.12 -19.64 6.01
N TYR A 281 -13.00 -20.80 5.33
CA TYR A 281 -14.14 -21.45 4.64
C TYR A 281 -14.70 -22.70 5.33
N HIS A 282 -14.12 -23.15 6.46
CA HIS A 282 -14.72 -24.21 7.27
C HIS A 282 -14.66 -23.91 8.77
N PRO A 283 -15.65 -23.18 9.33
CA PRO A 283 -15.95 -23.32 10.75
C PRO A 283 -16.77 -24.60 10.93
N ARG A 284 -16.13 -25.77 11.04
CA ARG A 284 -16.82 -26.93 11.62
C ARG A 284 -16.49 -27.01 13.10
N HIS A 285 -17.50 -26.64 13.88
CA HIS A 285 -17.71 -27.08 15.24
C HIS A 285 -17.23 -28.53 15.45
N SER A 286 -16.21 -28.69 16.28
CA SER A 286 -16.00 -29.91 17.05
C SER A 286 -16.14 -29.52 18.52
N LEU A 287 -17.38 -29.59 19.02
CA LEU A 287 -17.62 -29.67 20.46
C LEU A 287 -17.04 -31.00 20.96
N PRO A 288 -16.47 -31.04 22.18
CA PRO A 288 -16.12 -32.30 22.82
C PRO A 288 -17.40 -33.00 23.31
N SER A 289 -17.58 -34.26 22.94
CA SER A 289 -18.65 -35.11 23.48
C SER A 289 -18.40 -35.38 24.98
N PRO A 290 -19.44 -35.35 25.84
CA PRO A 290 -19.29 -35.70 27.25
C PRO A 290 -19.18 -37.23 27.44
N PRO A 291 -18.62 -37.70 28.56
CA PRO A 291 -18.48 -39.12 28.85
C PRO A 291 -19.72 -39.63 29.59
N ASP A 292 -20.51 -40.48 28.95
CA ASP A 292 -21.62 -41.16 29.63
C ASP A 292 -21.26 -42.62 29.90
N SER A 293 -21.12 -42.93 31.20
CA SER A 293 -21.06 -44.27 31.76
C SER A 293 -22.41 -44.63 32.41
N LEU A 294 -22.77 -45.91 32.27
CA LEU A 294 -23.79 -46.71 32.98
C LEU A 294 -25.30 -46.37 32.81
N SER A 295 -26.08 -47.33 32.27
CA SER A 295 -27.01 -48.15 33.09
C SER A 295 -27.76 -49.24 32.27
N SER A 296 -27.61 -50.49 32.72
CA SER A 296 -28.61 -51.59 32.84
C SER A 296 -29.49 -52.07 31.67
N ALA A 297 -29.28 -53.31 31.19
CA ALA A 297 -30.12 -54.50 31.45
C ALA A 297 -29.63 -55.77 30.69
N PRO A 298 -29.79 -57.01 31.22
CA PRO A 298 -29.31 -58.30 30.65
C PRO A 298 -30.48 -59.17 30.10
N PRO A 299 -30.37 -60.51 29.87
CA PRO A 299 -29.33 -61.40 29.27
C PRO A 299 -29.88 -62.27 28.11
N VAL A 300 -29.04 -62.92 27.28
CA VAL A 300 -29.28 -64.28 26.69
C VAL A 300 -27.91 -64.89 26.29
N PRO A 301 -27.65 -66.19 26.52
CA PRO A 301 -26.33 -66.83 26.36
C PRO A 301 -26.18 -67.49 24.99
N ASP A 302 -24.94 -67.78 24.57
CA ASP A 302 -24.56 -69.11 24.07
C ASP A 302 -23.03 -69.27 23.84
N GLU A 303 -22.56 -70.41 24.33
CA GLU A 303 -21.47 -71.28 23.85
C GLU A 303 -20.03 -70.76 23.62
N GLN A 304 -19.18 -71.12 24.59
CA GLN A 304 -18.10 -72.14 24.43
C GLN A 304 -16.93 -71.85 23.45
N TRP A 305 -15.77 -71.45 23.99
CA TRP A 305 -14.49 -72.16 23.71
C TRP A 305 -13.41 -71.85 24.76
N THR A 306 -12.75 -72.92 25.18
CA THR A 306 -11.74 -73.08 26.24
C THR A 306 -10.32 -72.59 25.89
N LYS A 307 -9.55 -72.08 26.88
CA LYS A 307 -8.28 -72.67 27.43
C LYS A 307 -7.32 -71.66 28.12
N GLY A 308 -6.76 -72.09 29.27
CA GLY A 308 -5.44 -71.70 29.85
C GLY A 308 -5.49 -70.58 30.92
N ILE A 309 -5.48 -70.85 32.24
CA ILE A 309 -4.32 -71.19 33.12
C ILE A 309 -3.25 -70.07 33.04
N THR A 310 -2.91 -69.25 34.04
CA THR A 310 -2.56 -69.48 35.46
C THR A 310 -2.48 -68.12 36.22
N THR A 311 -2.92 -68.08 37.48
CA THR A 311 -2.42 -67.21 38.58
C THR A 311 -1.29 -67.97 39.34
N PRO A 312 -0.64 -67.44 40.40
CA PRO A 312 -0.62 -66.09 41.02
C PRO A 312 0.84 -65.55 41.09
N GLU A 313 1.16 -64.38 41.66
CA GLU A 313 1.67 -64.28 43.03
C GLU A 313 1.84 -62.81 43.44
N ALA A 314 1.50 -62.53 44.69
CA ALA A 314 1.61 -61.24 45.35
C ALA A 314 2.96 -61.11 46.06
N THR A 315 3.52 -59.91 46.16
CA THR A 315 4.28 -59.54 47.36
C THR A 315 4.23 -58.04 47.62
N ASP A 316 3.77 -57.72 48.83
CA ASP A 316 3.90 -56.46 49.55
C ASP A 316 5.35 -55.98 49.65
N LEU A 317 5.56 -54.68 49.85
CA LEU A 317 6.15 -54.11 51.09
C LEU A 317 6.61 -52.65 50.89
N THR A 318 5.82 -51.75 51.47
CA THR A 318 6.20 -50.73 52.47
C THR A 318 7.43 -49.81 52.30
N VAL A 319 7.12 -48.50 52.33
CA VAL A 319 7.57 -47.47 53.30
C VAL A 319 9.07 -47.20 53.52
N ASN A 320 9.52 -45.99 53.16
CA ASN A 320 10.15 -44.97 54.05
C ASN A 320 10.53 -43.74 53.19
N SER A 321 10.04 -42.51 53.40
CA SER A 321 10.24 -41.53 54.50
C SER A 321 11.64 -40.91 54.62
N ARG A 322 11.62 -39.56 54.70
CA ARG A 322 12.66 -38.54 55.02
C ARG A 322 13.65 -38.22 53.90
N GLY A 323 13.94 -36.97 53.54
CA GLY A 323 13.70 -35.68 54.20
C GLY A 323 15.03 -34.97 54.43
N HIS A 324 15.25 -33.81 53.77
CA HIS A 324 15.87 -32.59 54.31
C HIS A 324 16.15 -31.56 53.21
N ASP A 325 15.62 -30.36 53.41
CA ASP A 325 16.25 -29.02 53.36
C ASP A 325 17.59 -28.89 52.59
N THR A 326 17.86 -27.84 51.82
CA THR A 326 17.92 -26.44 52.25
C THR A 326 18.10 -25.53 51.01
N GLN A 327 17.67 -24.28 51.14
CA GLN A 327 17.62 -23.20 50.14
C GLN A 327 18.99 -22.43 50.05
N PRO A 328 19.07 -21.20 49.47
CA PRO A 328 19.70 -20.84 48.19
C PRO A 328 21.02 -20.04 48.32
N GLN A 329 21.68 -19.72 47.20
CA GLN A 329 22.54 -18.53 47.16
C GLN A 329 22.62 -17.87 45.77
N GLN A 330 22.44 -16.55 45.78
CA GLN A 330 22.63 -15.60 44.69
C GLN A 330 24.12 -15.41 44.37
N VAL A 331 24.44 -15.16 43.10
CA VAL A 331 25.20 -13.99 42.62
C VAL A 331 24.61 -13.60 41.26
#